data_AF-A0A7K3TAH7-F1
#
_entry.id   AF-A0A7K3TAH7-F1
#
_cell.length_a   1.000
_cell.length_b   1.000
_cell.length_c   1.000
_cell.angle_alpha   90.00
_cell.angle_beta   90.00
_cell.angle_gamma   90.00
#
_symmetry.space_group_name_H-M   'P 1'
#
loop_
_entity.id
_entity.type
_entity.pdbx_description
1 polymer ?
#
loop_
_entity_poly.entity_id
_entity_poly.type
_entity_poly.pdbx_seq_one_letter_code
_entity_poly.pdbx_strand_id
1 'polypeptide(L)'
;MAANRSATMDAPQSEQAARDALRKIKVKPSFADDQGGILLSKNGYGNKVDGVPTVGMYLEPLCPGCALVSRTLDPTIMSMLDAGQINLDLHFMTFQDYKSSDEYSTRAFNAAVTIVQRDPNPDHLLGYLMNIYREDFQPGELGEYRSVTDDQLKQQALNAGVDSATADAAFDGQYRYRTWLKAADDYTILRPELYAPGKNGFSTPTVTINDRRWQMDGNDLKGSFLTAIGLDENQVGDPAVTPKN
;
A
#
# COMPACT_ATOMS: atom_id res chain seq x y z
N MET A 1 8.86 -17.19 -18.13
CA MET A 1 8.29 -16.25 -19.11
C MET A 1 7.62 -15.14 -18.33
N ALA A 2 8.30 -14.00 -18.21
CA ALA A 2 7.81 -12.83 -17.50
C ALA A 2 7.14 -11.86 -18.51
N ALA A 3 6.20 -11.07 -17.99
CA ALA A 3 5.42 -10.04 -18.67
C ALA A 3 4.29 -10.55 -19.59
N ASN A 4 3.14 -10.84 -18.98
CA ASN A 4 1.88 -10.65 -19.69
C ASN A 4 1.62 -9.14 -19.72
N ARG A 5 2.25 -8.46 -20.68
CA ARG A 5 1.89 -7.08 -21.03
C ARG A 5 0.40 -7.12 -21.39
N SER A 6 -0.45 -6.42 -20.63
CA SER A 6 -1.58 -5.77 -21.29
C SER A 6 -0.94 -4.74 -22.22
N ALA A 7 -0.63 -5.20 -23.43
CA ALA A 7 -0.09 -4.38 -24.50
C ALA A 7 -1.22 -3.51 -25.04
N THR A 8 -1.69 -2.55 -24.24
CA THR A 8 -2.23 -1.32 -24.82
C THR A 8 -1.04 -0.56 -25.39
N MET A 9 -1.13 -0.12 -26.63
CA MET A 9 -0.07 0.63 -27.35
C MET A 9 0.36 1.93 -26.65
N ASP A 10 -0.28 2.28 -25.53
CA ASP A 10 -0.11 3.53 -24.77
C ASP A 10 0.65 3.38 -23.43
N ALA A 11 1.16 2.19 -23.08
CA ALA A 11 1.94 2.03 -21.85
C ALA A 11 3.27 2.83 -21.94
N PRO A 12 3.61 3.67 -20.95
CA PRO A 12 4.82 4.48 -20.98
C PRO A 12 6.09 3.63 -21.16
N GLN A 13 6.96 4.03 -22.09
CA GLN A 13 8.17 3.27 -22.43
C GLN A 13 9.40 3.61 -21.57
N SER A 14 9.29 4.60 -20.67
CA SER A 14 10.34 5.00 -19.74
C SER A 14 9.75 5.49 -18.43
N GLU A 15 10.55 5.40 -17.36
CA GLU A 15 10.18 5.89 -16.03
C GLU A 15 9.72 7.36 -16.06
N GLN A 16 10.48 8.23 -16.73
CA GLN A 16 10.14 9.65 -16.85
C GLN A 16 8.80 9.87 -17.58
N ALA A 17 8.54 9.14 -18.67
CA ALA A 17 7.27 9.25 -19.38
C ALA A 17 6.09 8.78 -18.51
N ALA A 18 6.29 7.73 -17.71
CA ALA A 18 5.27 7.22 -16.78
C ALA A 18 4.99 8.24 -15.66
N ARG A 19 6.04 8.84 -15.09
CA ARG A 19 5.90 9.90 -14.08
C ARG A 19 5.13 11.10 -14.62
N ASP A 20 5.44 11.54 -15.83
CA ASP A 20 4.76 12.65 -16.48
C ASP A 20 3.29 12.31 -16.82
N ALA A 21 2.99 11.06 -17.14
CA ALA A 21 1.62 10.58 -17.34
C ALA A 21 0.83 10.58 -16.02
N LEU A 22 1.40 10.04 -14.95
CA LEU A 22 0.80 10.06 -13.60
C LEU A 22 0.46 11.48 -13.14
N ARG A 23 1.38 12.43 -13.33
CA ARG A 23 1.18 13.85 -12.96
C ARG A 23 0.04 14.53 -13.72
N LYS A 24 -0.31 14.06 -14.93
CA LYS A 24 -1.39 14.61 -15.75
C LYS A 24 -2.78 14.10 -15.35
N ILE A 25 -2.86 13.06 -14.51
CA ILE A 25 -4.14 12.53 -14.04
C ILE A 25 -4.84 13.57 -13.17
N LYS A 26 -6.04 13.97 -13.59
CA LYS A 26 -6.83 15.01 -12.93
C LYS A 26 -7.56 14.51 -11.68
N VAL A 27 -8.12 13.29 -11.76
CA VAL A 27 -8.83 12.66 -10.64
C VAL A 27 -7.82 11.80 -9.89
N LYS A 28 -7.24 12.37 -8.84
CA LYS A 28 -6.26 11.72 -7.97
C LYS A 28 -6.54 12.08 -6.50
N PRO A 29 -6.11 11.25 -5.53
CA PRO A 29 -6.22 11.60 -4.11
C PRO A 29 -5.47 12.91 -3.81
N SER A 30 -6.01 13.75 -2.93
CA SER A 30 -5.37 15.01 -2.50
C SER A 30 -4.14 14.78 -1.63
N PHE A 31 -4.05 13.64 -0.95
CA PHE A 31 -2.91 13.25 -0.12
C PHE A 31 -1.82 12.48 -0.87
N ALA A 32 -2.01 12.22 -2.17
CA ALA A 32 -0.98 11.56 -2.97
C ALA A 32 0.16 12.53 -3.34
N ASP A 33 1.39 12.06 -3.16
CA ASP A 33 2.58 12.75 -3.65
C ASP A 33 2.74 12.59 -5.17
N ASP A 34 3.88 13.01 -5.70
CA ASP A 34 4.16 12.94 -7.14
C ASP A 34 4.71 11.58 -7.59
N GLN A 35 4.88 10.63 -6.66
CA GLN A 35 5.26 9.24 -6.89
C GLN A 35 4.09 8.26 -6.74
N GLY A 36 2.93 8.74 -6.25
CA GLY A 36 1.75 7.92 -6.02
C GLY A 36 1.61 7.41 -4.57
N GLY A 37 2.51 7.83 -3.68
CA GLY A 37 2.50 7.49 -2.26
C GLY A 37 1.51 8.33 -1.47
N ILE A 38 0.91 7.74 -0.44
CA ILE A 38 0.05 8.42 0.53
C ILE A 38 0.73 8.36 1.89
N LEU A 39 1.20 9.53 2.34
CA LEU A 39 1.90 9.68 3.61
C LEU A 39 0.91 9.73 4.79
N LEU A 40 1.23 9.01 5.86
CA LEU A 40 0.56 9.04 7.16
C LEU A 40 1.59 9.04 8.30
N SER A 41 1.24 9.69 9.39
CA SER A 41 1.97 9.67 10.67
C SER A 41 0.97 9.89 11.82
N LYS A 42 1.46 9.98 13.07
CA LYS A 42 0.64 10.45 14.21
C LYS A 42 -0.03 11.81 13.99
N ASN A 43 0.46 12.62 13.04
CA ASN A 43 -0.10 13.93 12.71
C ASN A 43 -1.19 13.85 11.61
N GLY A 44 -1.66 12.65 11.26
CA GLY A 44 -2.66 12.42 10.21
C GLY A 44 -2.05 12.28 8.82
N TYR A 45 -2.91 12.36 7.80
CA TYR A 45 -2.51 12.25 6.40
C TYR A 45 -1.71 13.46 5.92
N GLY A 46 -0.66 13.21 5.13
CA GLY A 46 0.16 14.24 4.48
C GLY A 46 1.09 15.02 5.41
N ASN A 47 1.04 14.78 6.73
CA ASN A 47 1.86 15.50 7.71
C ASN A 47 2.98 14.58 8.21
N LYS A 48 4.22 14.92 7.91
CA LYS A 48 5.40 14.17 8.35
C LYS A 48 5.77 14.50 9.80
N VAL A 49 6.30 13.52 10.52
CA VAL A 49 7.11 13.72 11.73
C VAL A 49 8.57 13.85 11.31
N ASP A 50 9.21 14.97 11.68
CA ASP A 50 10.61 15.20 11.37
C ASP A 50 11.54 14.33 12.22
N GLY A 51 12.72 14.01 11.66
CA GLY A 51 13.76 13.27 12.39
C GLY A 51 13.51 11.77 12.56
N VAL A 52 12.41 11.23 12.03
CA VAL A 52 12.09 9.79 12.06
C VAL A 52 12.04 9.19 10.65
N PRO A 53 12.35 7.88 10.50
CA PRO A 53 12.38 7.25 9.19
C PRO A 53 11.00 7.22 8.53
N THR A 54 11.00 7.25 7.20
CA THR A 54 9.81 7.00 6.38
C THR A 54 9.86 5.58 5.85
N VAL A 55 8.88 4.78 6.23
CA VAL A 55 8.70 3.41 5.77
C VAL A 55 7.76 3.46 4.57
N GLY A 56 8.25 3.17 3.37
CA GLY A 56 7.40 3.04 2.19
C GLY A 56 6.91 1.61 2.05
N MET A 57 5.63 1.39 1.84
CA MET A 57 5.05 0.05 1.63
C MET A 57 4.34 -0.03 0.29
N TYR A 58 4.86 -0.88 -0.58
CA TYR A 58 4.29 -1.18 -1.89
C TYR A 58 3.63 -2.54 -1.83
N LEU A 59 2.31 -2.53 -1.67
CA LEU A 59 1.53 -3.73 -1.43
C LEU A 59 0.48 -3.90 -2.52
N GLU A 60 0.06 -5.13 -2.71
CA GLU A 60 -0.95 -5.53 -3.69
C GLU A 60 -1.92 -6.50 -2.98
N PRO A 61 -3.25 -6.33 -3.07
CA PRO A 61 -4.20 -6.98 -2.18
C PRO A 61 -4.49 -8.45 -2.53
N LEU A 62 -4.14 -8.94 -3.73
CA LEU A 62 -4.17 -10.37 -4.06
C LEU A 62 -2.90 -11.12 -3.61
N CYS A 63 -1.79 -10.40 -3.44
CA CYS A 63 -0.48 -10.97 -3.22
C CYS A 63 -0.38 -11.66 -1.84
N PRO A 64 -0.14 -12.99 -1.78
CA PRO A 64 0.02 -13.68 -0.51
C PRO A 64 1.24 -13.21 0.29
N GLY A 65 2.31 -12.80 -0.40
CA GLY A 65 3.49 -12.20 0.23
C GLY A 65 3.18 -10.85 0.89
N CYS A 66 2.29 -10.04 0.31
CA CYS A 66 1.83 -8.80 0.93
C CYS A 66 0.99 -9.08 2.18
N ALA A 67 0.14 -10.11 2.14
CA ALA A 67 -0.59 -10.54 3.33
C ALA A 67 0.33 -11.03 4.45
N LEU A 68 1.42 -11.72 4.12
CA LEU A 68 2.42 -12.11 5.12
C LEU A 68 3.08 -10.88 5.76
N VAL A 69 3.50 -9.90 4.95
CA VAL A 69 4.07 -8.64 5.43
C VAL A 69 3.08 -7.90 6.33
N SER A 70 1.85 -7.69 5.86
CA SER A 70 0.79 -7.00 6.62
C SER A 70 0.53 -7.68 7.97
N ARG A 71 0.25 -8.99 7.96
CA ARG A 71 -0.05 -9.75 9.19
C ARG A 71 1.11 -9.76 10.20
N THR A 72 2.35 -9.63 9.73
CA THR A 72 3.54 -9.69 10.60
C THR A 72 3.98 -8.31 11.08
N LEU A 73 3.94 -7.30 10.22
CA LEU A 73 4.51 -5.98 10.50
C LEU A 73 3.48 -4.93 10.90
N ASP A 74 2.24 -4.97 10.40
CA ASP A 74 1.26 -3.89 10.61
C ASP A 74 1.00 -3.61 12.10
N PRO A 75 0.85 -4.60 13.01
CA PRO A 75 0.71 -4.32 14.44
C PRO A 75 1.89 -3.55 15.04
N THR A 76 3.11 -3.82 14.56
CA THR A 76 4.33 -3.11 14.98
C THR A 76 4.34 -1.70 14.40
N ILE A 77 4.04 -1.58 13.10
CA ILE A 77 4.00 -0.30 12.36
C ILE A 77 2.95 0.64 12.97
N MET A 78 1.76 0.15 13.34
CA MET A 78 0.73 0.95 13.99
C MET A 78 1.21 1.51 15.34
N SER A 79 1.79 0.66 16.19
CA SER A 79 2.36 1.10 17.47
C SER A 79 3.45 2.19 17.28
N MET A 80 4.29 2.02 16.25
CA MET A 80 5.30 3.02 15.91
C MET A 80 4.70 4.31 15.33
N LEU A 81 3.64 4.23 14.53
CA LEU A 81 2.92 5.39 14.00
C LEU A 81 2.32 6.20 15.15
N ASP A 82 1.61 5.55 16.08
CA ASP A 82 0.98 6.18 17.25
C ASP A 82 2.00 6.90 18.13
N ALA A 83 3.14 6.27 18.38
CA ALA A 83 4.25 6.88 19.11
C ALA A 83 4.95 8.00 18.32
N GLY A 84 4.72 8.08 17.00
CA GLY A 84 5.42 8.99 16.10
C GLY A 84 6.87 8.61 15.86
N GLN A 85 7.18 7.32 15.95
CA GLN A 85 8.50 6.75 15.68
C GLN A 85 8.76 6.57 14.18
N ILE A 86 7.75 6.57 13.33
CA ILE A 86 7.89 6.48 11.88
C ILE A 86 6.91 7.40 11.17
N ASN A 87 7.20 7.65 9.90
CA ASN A 87 6.19 7.98 8.90
C ASN A 87 5.93 6.73 8.06
N LEU A 88 4.71 6.53 7.61
CA LEU A 88 4.33 5.46 6.68
C LEU A 88 3.92 6.10 5.36
N ASP A 89 4.46 5.59 4.25
CA ASP A 89 4.12 6.02 2.90
C ASP A 89 3.55 4.83 2.12
N LEU A 90 2.23 4.82 1.91
CA LEU A 90 1.52 3.70 1.30
C LEU A 90 1.44 3.86 -0.22
N HIS A 91 1.90 2.84 -0.95
CA HIS A 91 1.81 2.73 -2.40
C HIS A 91 0.86 1.58 -2.77
N PHE A 92 -0.31 1.93 -3.28
CA PHE A 92 -1.37 0.99 -3.62
C PHE A 92 -1.19 0.40 -5.01
N MET A 93 -0.67 -0.82 -5.08
CA MET A 93 -0.42 -1.51 -6.34
C MET A 93 -1.65 -2.32 -6.81
N THR A 94 -1.96 -2.27 -8.11
CA THR A 94 -3.10 -2.99 -8.70
C THR A 94 -2.74 -3.78 -9.96
N PHE A 95 -1.44 -3.92 -10.25
CA PHE A 95 -0.96 -4.56 -11.48
C PHE A 95 -1.27 -6.07 -11.56
N GLN A 96 -1.80 -6.68 -10.50
CA GLN A 96 -2.22 -8.08 -10.49
C GLN A 96 -3.70 -8.29 -10.79
N ASP A 97 -4.46 -7.26 -11.18
CA ASP A 97 -5.88 -7.42 -11.54
C ASP A 97 -6.11 -8.49 -12.61
N TYR A 98 -5.13 -8.75 -13.50
CA TYR A 98 -5.19 -9.83 -14.49
C TYR A 98 -5.28 -11.25 -13.88
N LYS A 99 -5.02 -11.39 -12.57
CA LYS A 99 -5.15 -12.63 -11.80
C LYS A 99 -6.54 -12.80 -11.18
N SER A 100 -7.44 -11.85 -11.38
CA SER A 100 -8.83 -11.86 -10.92
C SER A 100 -9.80 -11.72 -12.09
N SER A 101 -11.04 -12.14 -11.90
CA SER A 101 -12.09 -12.02 -12.92
C SER A 101 -12.82 -10.66 -12.92
N ASP A 102 -12.58 -9.83 -11.91
CA ASP A 102 -13.40 -8.66 -11.57
C ASP A 102 -12.59 -7.45 -11.09
N GLU A 103 -11.27 -7.43 -11.35
CA GLU A 103 -10.35 -6.36 -10.96
C GLU A 103 -10.34 -6.08 -9.45
N TYR A 104 -10.28 -7.16 -8.66
CA TYR A 104 -10.28 -7.12 -7.20
C TYR A 104 -9.33 -6.07 -6.62
N SER A 105 -8.11 -5.95 -7.16
CA SER A 105 -7.09 -5.06 -6.62
C SER A 105 -7.45 -3.60 -6.82
N THR A 106 -7.93 -3.26 -8.02
CA THR A 106 -8.50 -1.93 -8.29
C THR A 106 -9.69 -1.64 -7.39
N ARG A 107 -10.61 -2.59 -7.18
CA ARG A 107 -11.79 -2.40 -6.33
C ARG A 107 -11.40 -2.11 -4.88
N ALA A 108 -10.55 -2.98 -4.31
CA ALA A 108 -10.10 -2.89 -2.92
C ALA A 108 -9.32 -1.59 -2.65
N PHE A 109 -8.42 -1.19 -3.54
CA PHE A 109 -7.59 0.01 -3.34
C PHE A 109 -8.22 1.31 -3.82
N ASN A 110 -9.19 1.28 -4.76
CA ASN A 110 -10.03 2.45 -4.99
C ASN A 110 -10.82 2.81 -3.72
N ALA A 111 -11.31 1.81 -3.00
CA ALA A 111 -11.98 2.02 -1.72
C ALA A 111 -11.01 2.59 -0.67
N ALA A 112 -9.79 2.04 -0.54
CA ALA A 112 -8.75 2.59 0.34
C ALA A 112 -8.47 4.08 0.07
N VAL A 113 -8.33 4.44 -1.21
CA VAL A 113 -8.16 5.85 -1.61
C VAL A 113 -9.39 6.70 -1.28
N THR A 114 -10.60 6.16 -1.43
CA THR A 114 -11.81 6.88 -1.08
C THR A 114 -11.93 7.12 0.42
N ILE A 115 -11.51 6.15 1.24
CA ILE A 115 -11.41 6.28 2.71
C ILE A 115 -10.42 7.41 3.04
N VAL A 116 -9.20 7.40 2.49
CA VAL A 116 -8.21 8.48 2.67
C VAL A 116 -8.79 9.88 2.38
N GLN A 117 -9.69 9.99 1.40
CA GLN A 117 -10.24 11.27 0.97
C GLN A 117 -11.42 11.77 1.81
N ARG A 118 -12.03 10.91 2.63
CA ARG A 118 -13.31 11.19 3.29
C ARG A 118 -13.29 10.92 4.79
N ASP A 119 -12.42 10.03 5.24
CA ASP A 119 -12.18 9.72 6.64
C ASP A 119 -10.85 10.36 7.06
N PRO A 120 -10.83 11.27 8.05
CA PRO A 120 -9.60 11.91 8.51
C PRO A 120 -8.77 11.02 9.43
N ASN A 121 -9.24 9.85 9.86
CA ASN A 121 -8.55 8.97 10.80
C ASN A 121 -7.71 7.88 10.08
N PRO A 122 -6.36 7.95 10.11
CA PRO A 122 -5.50 6.94 9.49
C PRO A 122 -5.70 5.52 10.04
N ASP A 123 -6.12 5.38 11.30
CA ASP A 123 -6.31 4.06 11.92
C ASP A 123 -7.42 3.27 11.23
N HIS A 124 -8.47 3.94 10.74
CA HIS A 124 -9.54 3.29 10.02
C HIS A 124 -9.08 2.76 8.65
N LEU A 125 -8.21 3.48 7.96
CA LEU A 125 -7.57 2.99 6.73
C LEU A 125 -6.69 1.78 7.01
N LEU A 126 -5.82 1.86 8.03
CA LEU A 126 -4.91 0.76 8.37
C LEU A 126 -5.70 -0.48 8.80
N GLY A 127 -6.75 -0.30 9.60
CA GLY A 127 -7.67 -1.38 9.96
C GLY A 127 -8.35 -2.01 8.74
N TYR A 128 -8.78 -1.21 7.75
CA TYR A 128 -9.36 -1.74 6.52
C TYR A 128 -8.33 -2.56 5.72
N LEU A 129 -7.10 -2.05 5.56
CA LEU A 129 -6.03 -2.74 4.85
C LEU A 129 -5.67 -4.06 5.54
N MET A 130 -5.52 -4.07 6.86
CA MET A 130 -5.28 -5.28 7.64
C MET A 130 -6.42 -6.29 7.47
N ASN A 131 -7.67 -5.83 7.49
CA ASN A 131 -8.83 -6.71 7.31
C ASN A 131 -8.84 -7.40 5.95
N ILE A 132 -8.52 -6.70 4.86
CA ILE A 132 -8.51 -7.31 3.52
C ILE A 132 -7.32 -8.27 3.29
N TYR A 133 -6.28 -8.19 4.12
CA TYR A 133 -5.11 -9.08 4.10
C TYR A 133 -5.21 -10.29 5.05
N ARG A 134 -6.30 -10.41 5.82
CA ARG A 134 -6.52 -11.56 6.69
C ARG A 134 -6.60 -12.86 5.88
N GLU A 135 -6.09 -13.93 6.48
CA GLU A 135 -6.06 -15.27 5.85
C GLU A 135 -7.44 -15.80 5.47
N ASP A 136 -8.46 -15.45 6.26
CA ASP A 136 -9.84 -15.88 6.05
C ASP A 136 -10.65 -14.94 5.14
N PHE A 137 -10.03 -13.89 4.61
CA PHE A 137 -10.68 -12.90 3.76
C PHE A 137 -9.99 -12.72 2.40
N GLN A 138 -8.66 -12.65 2.36
CA GLN A 138 -7.91 -12.44 1.12
C GLN A 138 -8.22 -13.56 0.12
N PRO A 139 -8.70 -13.25 -1.10
CA PRO A 139 -8.95 -14.27 -2.11
C PRO A 139 -7.63 -14.80 -2.69
N GLY A 140 -7.65 -16.04 -3.17
CA GLY A 140 -6.52 -16.64 -3.89
C GLY A 140 -6.24 -15.97 -5.23
N GLU A 141 -5.11 -16.30 -5.86
CA GLU A 141 -4.73 -15.79 -7.17
C GLU A 141 -5.10 -16.78 -8.30
N LEU A 142 -5.36 -16.28 -9.51
CA LEU A 142 -5.52 -17.10 -10.73
C LEU A 142 -6.64 -18.15 -10.57
N GLY A 143 -6.32 -19.45 -10.70
CA GLY A 143 -7.32 -20.54 -10.59
C GLY A 143 -7.95 -20.66 -9.19
N GLU A 144 -7.25 -20.17 -8.17
CA GLU A 144 -7.74 -20.13 -6.79
C GLU A 144 -8.57 -18.88 -6.50
N TYR A 145 -8.67 -17.95 -7.45
CA TYR A 145 -9.46 -16.74 -7.26
C TYR A 145 -10.94 -17.08 -7.04
N ARG A 146 -11.50 -16.52 -5.97
CA ARG A 146 -12.93 -16.54 -5.65
C ARG A 146 -13.33 -15.10 -5.38
N SER A 147 -14.35 -14.63 -6.11
CA SER A 147 -14.76 -13.22 -6.03
C SER A 147 -15.22 -12.87 -4.62
N VAL A 148 -14.72 -11.72 -4.16
CA VAL A 148 -15.19 -11.03 -2.95
C VAL A 148 -16.04 -9.86 -3.42
N THR A 149 -17.28 -9.78 -2.96
CA THR A 149 -18.22 -8.73 -3.39
C THR A 149 -17.86 -7.37 -2.78
N ASP A 150 -18.36 -6.29 -3.39
CA ASP A 150 -18.18 -4.94 -2.85
C ASP A 150 -18.81 -4.81 -1.46
N ASP A 151 -19.93 -5.49 -1.20
CA ASP A 151 -20.54 -5.53 0.14
C ASP A 151 -19.63 -6.21 1.18
N GLN A 152 -18.92 -7.29 0.79
CA GLN A 152 -17.98 -7.96 1.69
C GLN A 152 -16.76 -7.09 1.99
N LEU A 153 -16.23 -6.37 0.99
CA LEU A 153 -15.14 -5.41 1.17
C LEU A 153 -15.59 -4.20 2.00
N LYS A 154 -16.79 -3.66 1.74
CA LYS A 154 -17.42 -2.60 2.52
C LYS A 154 -17.56 -2.98 3.98
N GLN A 155 -17.95 -4.22 4.28
CA GLN A 155 -18.01 -4.69 5.65
C GLN A 155 -16.64 -4.63 6.35
N GLN A 156 -15.53 -4.86 5.63
CA GLN A 156 -14.20 -4.71 6.21
C GLN A 156 -13.85 -3.26 6.56
N ALA A 157 -14.33 -2.29 5.77
CA ALA A 157 -14.16 -0.87 6.07
C ALA A 157 -14.99 -0.48 7.30
N LEU A 158 -16.25 -0.90 7.37
CA LEU A 158 -17.12 -0.67 8.53
C LEU A 158 -16.53 -1.29 9.81
N ASN A 159 -16.00 -2.52 9.71
CA ASN A 159 -15.33 -3.20 10.84
C ASN A 159 -14.06 -2.46 11.31
N ALA A 160 -13.46 -1.65 10.45
CA ALA A 160 -12.30 -0.82 10.77
C ALA A 160 -12.69 0.56 11.36
N GLY A 161 -13.98 0.85 11.52
CA GLY A 161 -14.46 2.11 12.09
C GLY A 161 -14.79 3.19 11.04
N VAL A 162 -14.62 2.92 9.75
CA VAL A 162 -15.05 3.83 8.68
C VAL A 162 -16.56 4.04 8.77
N ASP A 163 -17.01 5.29 8.75
CA ASP A 163 -18.43 5.61 8.83
C ASP A 163 -19.21 5.11 7.59
N SER A 164 -20.50 4.84 7.74
CA SER A 164 -21.31 4.25 6.67
C SER A 164 -21.38 5.11 5.41
N ALA A 165 -21.38 6.44 5.52
CA ALA A 165 -21.46 7.32 4.35
C ALA A 165 -20.14 7.29 3.55
N THR A 166 -19.00 7.21 4.23
CA THR A 166 -17.70 7.00 3.59
C THR A 166 -17.59 5.61 2.97
N ALA A 167 -18.01 4.56 3.70
CA ALA A 167 -18.02 3.19 3.19
C ALA A 167 -18.94 3.03 1.97
N ASP A 168 -20.15 3.59 1.99
CA ASP A 168 -21.07 3.61 0.85
C ASP A 168 -20.42 4.25 -0.38
N ALA A 169 -19.70 5.35 -0.19
CA ALA A 169 -19.03 6.04 -1.28
C ALA A 169 -17.80 5.30 -1.81
N ALA A 170 -17.09 4.57 -0.95
CA ALA A 170 -15.93 3.78 -1.33
C ALA A 170 -16.30 2.59 -2.23
N PHE A 171 -17.52 2.08 -2.07
CA PHE A 171 -18.07 0.92 -2.76
C PHE A 171 -19.30 1.26 -3.62
N ASP A 172 -19.34 2.47 -4.20
CA ASP A 172 -20.44 2.97 -5.07
C ASP A 172 -20.42 2.42 -6.51
N GLY A 173 -19.48 1.52 -6.82
CA GLY A 173 -19.24 0.94 -8.14
C GLY A 173 -18.64 1.90 -9.18
N GLN A 174 -18.30 3.14 -8.82
CA GLN A 174 -17.79 4.14 -9.78
C GLN A 174 -16.28 4.07 -10.00
N TYR A 175 -15.53 3.48 -9.06
CA TYR A 175 -14.07 3.30 -9.13
C TYR A 175 -13.28 4.53 -9.62
N ARG A 176 -13.60 5.69 -9.04
CA ARG A 176 -13.15 7.04 -9.48
C ARG A 176 -11.64 7.18 -9.60
N TYR A 177 -10.86 6.45 -8.82
CA TYR A 177 -9.40 6.52 -8.79
C TYR A 177 -8.70 5.44 -9.60
N ARG A 178 -9.46 4.57 -10.30
CA ARG A 178 -8.89 3.49 -11.13
C ARG A 178 -7.81 3.98 -12.10
N THR A 179 -8.06 5.06 -12.84
CA THR A 179 -7.07 5.59 -13.79
C THR A 179 -5.80 6.08 -13.10
N TRP A 180 -5.92 6.67 -11.91
CA TRP A 180 -4.76 7.09 -11.12
C TRP A 180 -3.97 5.88 -10.59
N LEU A 181 -4.65 4.86 -10.06
CA LEU A 181 -4.02 3.61 -9.59
C LEU A 181 -3.22 2.93 -10.71
N LYS A 182 -3.79 2.84 -11.93
CA LYS A 182 -3.07 2.27 -13.08
C LYS A 182 -1.86 3.10 -13.51
N ALA A 183 -1.98 4.43 -13.50
CA ALA A 183 -0.83 5.28 -13.81
C ALA A 183 0.27 5.20 -12.73
N ALA A 184 -0.11 5.01 -11.46
CA ALA A 184 0.82 4.81 -10.36
C ALA A 184 1.54 3.46 -10.46
N ASP A 185 0.83 2.40 -10.88
CA ASP A 185 1.43 1.10 -11.24
C ASP A 185 2.46 1.28 -12.35
N ASP A 186 2.07 1.86 -13.49
CA ASP A 186 2.93 2.05 -14.67
C ASP A 186 4.21 2.83 -14.35
N TYR A 187 4.13 3.83 -13.46
CA TYR A 187 5.29 4.55 -12.97
C TYR A 187 6.16 3.66 -12.07
N THR A 188 5.55 3.07 -11.04
CA THR A 188 6.26 2.33 -10.00
C THR A 188 7.01 1.11 -10.55
N ILE A 189 6.41 0.36 -11.48
CA ILE A 189 7.04 -0.85 -12.03
C ILE A 189 8.31 -0.57 -12.83
N LEU A 190 8.53 0.69 -13.24
CA LEU A 190 9.70 1.13 -14.01
C LEU A 190 10.82 1.71 -13.14
N ARG A 191 10.65 1.78 -11.82
CA ARG A 191 11.62 2.36 -10.87
C ARG A 191 12.69 1.35 -10.46
N PRO A 192 13.91 1.41 -11.03
CA PRO A 192 14.93 0.39 -10.80
C PRO A 192 15.45 0.34 -9.36
N GLU A 193 15.35 1.43 -8.60
CA GLU A 193 15.73 1.50 -7.19
C GLU A 193 14.84 0.63 -6.28
N LEU A 194 13.65 0.25 -6.76
CA LEU A 194 12.73 -0.64 -6.06
C LEU A 194 12.94 -2.12 -6.40
N TYR A 195 13.85 -2.44 -7.32
CA TYR A 195 14.09 -3.84 -7.72
C TYR A 195 14.92 -4.57 -6.67
N ALA A 196 14.59 -5.84 -6.44
CA ALA A 196 15.43 -6.68 -5.58
C ALA A 196 16.80 -6.93 -6.24
N PRO A 197 17.88 -7.14 -5.45
CA PRO A 197 19.21 -7.39 -5.98
C PRO A 197 19.23 -8.54 -7.00
N GLY A 198 19.83 -8.30 -8.16
CA GLY A 198 19.91 -9.28 -9.25
C GLY A 198 18.58 -9.54 -9.98
N LYS A 199 17.52 -8.76 -9.72
CA LYS A 199 16.26 -8.79 -10.47
C LYS A 199 16.19 -7.64 -11.46
N ASN A 200 15.43 -7.85 -12.53
CA ASN A 200 15.25 -6.91 -13.64
C ASN A 200 13.82 -6.35 -13.72
N GLY A 201 13.09 -6.39 -12.61
CA GLY A 201 11.72 -5.89 -12.54
C GLY A 201 11.23 -5.75 -11.11
N PHE A 202 10.19 -4.93 -10.95
CA PHE A 202 9.50 -4.69 -9.70
C PHE A 202 8.65 -5.90 -9.29
N SER A 203 8.45 -6.04 -7.98
CA SER A 203 7.56 -7.05 -7.39
C SER A 203 7.01 -6.55 -6.06
N THR A 204 5.84 -7.03 -5.67
CA THR A 204 5.31 -6.88 -4.31
C THR A 204 5.48 -8.18 -3.51
N PRO A 205 5.59 -8.11 -2.16
CA PRO A 205 5.76 -6.89 -1.38
C PRO A 205 7.12 -6.23 -1.64
N THR A 206 7.15 -4.90 -1.61
CA THR A 206 8.39 -4.12 -1.51
C THR A 206 8.23 -3.13 -0.37
N VAL A 207 9.24 -3.03 0.48
CA VAL A 207 9.28 -2.06 1.57
C VAL A 207 10.57 -1.25 1.46
N THR A 208 10.48 0.05 1.67
CA THR A 208 11.60 0.97 1.71
C THR A 208 11.74 1.57 3.11
N ILE A 209 12.96 1.92 3.50
CA ILE A 209 13.26 2.76 4.66
C ILE A 209 14.06 3.93 4.12
N ASN A 210 13.50 5.14 4.23
CA ASN A 210 14.07 6.37 3.66
C ASN A 210 14.45 6.23 2.19
N ASP A 211 13.45 5.81 1.39
CA ASP A 211 13.53 5.59 -0.06
C ASP A 211 14.50 4.50 -0.51
N ARG A 212 15.15 3.80 0.42
CA ARG A 212 16.04 2.67 0.12
C ARG A 212 15.31 1.37 0.36
N ARG A 213 15.26 0.52 -0.66
CA ARG A 213 14.67 -0.82 -0.55
C ARG A 213 15.30 -1.60 0.59
N TRP A 214 14.48 -2.00 1.55
CA TRP A 214 14.88 -2.87 2.64
C TRP A 214 14.97 -4.32 2.14
N GLN A 215 16.05 -5.02 2.52
CA GLN A 215 16.22 -6.44 2.23
C GLN A 215 15.57 -7.25 3.34
N MET A 216 14.30 -7.63 3.12
CA MET A 216 13.53 -8.45 4.06
C MET A 216 14.22 -9.79 4.31
N ASP A 217 14.34 -10.19 5.57
CA ASP A 217 14.65 -11.57 5.93
C ASP A 217 13.35 -12.34 6.16
N GLY A 218 13.08 -13.34 5.32
CA GLY A 218 11.89 -14.17 5.44
C GLY A 218 11.87 -15.07 6.68
N ASN A 219 13.02 -15.27 7.36
CA ASN A 219 13.09 -16.11 8.55
C ASN A 219 12.69 -15.36 9.83
N ASP A 220 12.94 -14.05 9.88
CA ASP A 220 12.57 -13.17 10.98
C ASP A 220 12.25 -11.77 10.44
N LEU A 221 11.07 -11.65 9.84
CA LEU A 221 10.65 -10.41 9.17
C LEU A 221 10.52 -9.25 10.16
N LYS A 222 9.96 -9.49 11.34
CA LYS A 222 9.80 -8.45 12.37
C LYS A 222 11.16 -8.03 12.94
N GLY A 223 12.00 -8.98 13.37
CA GLY A 223 13.29 -8.65 13.98
C GLY A 223 14.25 -7.98 12.99
N SER A 224 14.27 -8.41 11.73
CA SER A 224 15.07 -7.75 10.69
C SER A 224 14.55 -6.35 10.33
N PHE A 225 13.24 -6.10 10.41
CA PHE A 225 12.66 -4.76 10.25
C PHE A 225 13.08 -3.83 11.39
N LEU A 226 12.92 -4.28 12.64
CA LEU A 226 13.31 -3.53 13.84
C LEU A 226 14.81 -3.20 13.83
N THR A 227 15.65 -4.17 13.43
CA THR A 227 17.09 -3.94 13.25
C THR A 227 17.37 -2.87 12.18
N ALA A 228 16.64 -2.88 11.06
CA ALA A 228 16.85 -1.95 9.96
C ALA A 228 16.47 -0.50 10.33
N ILE A 229 15.42 -0.32 11.13
CA ILE A 229 15.01 1.00 11.67
C ILE A 229 15.71 1.35 12.98
N GLY A 230 16.57 0.47 13.52
CA GLY A 230 17.38 0.74 14.70
C GLY A 230 16.60 0.77 16.02
N LEU A 231 15.58 -0.10 16.15
CA LEU A 231 14.85 -0.31 17.40
C LEU A 231 15.03 -1.74 17.93
N ASP A 232 14.99 -1.87 19.24
CA ASP A 232 14.73 -3.12 19.94
C ASP A 232 13.23 -3.34 20.12
N GLU A 233 12.79 -4.60 20.28
CA GLU A 233 11.36 -4.93 20.41
C GLU A 233 10.67 -4.24 21.60
N ASN A 234 11.38 -4.05 22.71
CA ASN A 234 10.86 -3.36 23.89
C ASN A 234 10.78 -1.83 23.76
N GLN A 235 11.31 -1.25 22.67
CA GLN A 235 11.26 0.18 22.37
C GLN A 235 10.12 0.55 21.42
N VAL A 236 9.47 -0.44 20.81
CA VAL A 236 8.34 -0.23 19.90
C VAL A 236 7.19 0.42 20.66
N GLY A 237 6.72 1.56 20.17
CA GLY A 237 5.63 2.31 20.78
C GLY A 237 6.04 3.23 21.93
N ASP A 238 7.34 3.31 22.27
CA ASP A 238 7.82 4.29 23.26
C ASP A 238 8.06 5.66 22.59
N PRO A 239 7.25 6.70 22.88
CA PRO A 239 7.40 8.01 22.26
C PRO A 239 8.70 8.73 22.67
N ALA A 240 9.44 8.23 23.67
CA ALA A 240 10.74 8.77 24.07
C ALA A 240 11.91 8.18 23.25
N VAL A 241 11.70 7.09 22.52
CA VAL A 241 12.74 6.46 21.70
C VAL A 241 12.57 6.86 20.24
N THR A 242 13.62 7.45 19.66
CA THR A 242 13.67 7.83 18.24
C THR A 242 14.40 6.76 17.43
N PRO A 243 13.77 6.16 16.40
CA PRO A 243 14.46 5.21 15.52
C PRO A 243 15.57 5.87 14.71
N LYS A 244 16.39 5.04 14.08
CA LYS A 244 17.40 5.51 13.13
C LYS A 244 16.72 6.08 11.89
N ASN A 245 17.09 7.32 11.56
CA ASN A 245 16.80 7.97 10.29
C ASN A 245 17.96 7.76 9.30
#